data_AF-A0A086MNB4-F1
#
_entry.id   AF-A0A086MNB4-F1
#
_cell.length_a   1.000
_cell.length_b   1.000
_cell.length_c   1.000
_cell.angle_alpha   90.00
_cell.angle_beta   90.00
_cell.angle_gamma   90.00
#
_symmetry.space_group_name_H-M   'P 1'
#
loop_
_entity.id
_entity.type
_entity.pdbx_description
1 polymer ?
#
loop_
_entity_poly.entity_id
_entity_poly.type
_entity_poly.pdbx_seq_one_letter_code
_entity_poly.pdbx_strand_id
1 'polypeptide(L)'
;MAELSLPSSLIPRLEPSRAEREDLVDVRTMRAGVSGQIVELCRTSIAAAAVRYGAIRVDAAGAGRTSRLAHGGLMAPLQVRVVYARANARQVRQSRVACQLDSAGSVVALR
;
A
#
# COMPACT_ATOMS: atom_id res chain seq x y z
N MET A 1 -7.23 -3.51 -18.87
CA MET A 1 -6.39 -3.26 -17.69
C MET A 1 -7.26 -3.55 -16.48
N ALA A 2 -6.92 -4.52 -15.62
CA ALA A 2 -7.70 -4.79 -14.42
C ALA A 2 -7.58 -3.58 -13.47
N GLU A 3 -8.69 -2.89 -13.21
CA GLU A 3 -8.71 -1.77 -12.27
C GLU A 3 -8.60 -2.31 -10.85
N LEU A 4 -7.38 -2.37 -10.32
CA LEU A 4 -7.16 -2.64 -8.92
C LEU A 4 -7.72 -1.49 -8.08
N SER A 5 -8.72 -1.80 -7.27
CA SER A 5 -9.27 -0.85 -6.31
C SER A 5 -8.28 -0.61 -5.17
N LEU A 6 -8.07 0.66 -4.84
CA LEU A 6 -7.27 1.05 -3.68
C LEU A 6 -8.03 0.68 -2.39
N PRO A 7 -7.39 0.05 -1.39
CA PRO A 7 -8.02 -0.21 -0.10
C PRO A 7 -8.54 1.08 0.53
N SER A 8 -9.75 1.06 1.07
CA SER A 8 -10.42 2.23 1.65
C SER A 8 -9.63 2.89 2.79
N SER A 9 -8.82 2.11 3.51
CA SER A 9 -7.89 2.62 4.54
C SER A 9 -6.85 3.59 3.99
N LEU A 10 -6.44 3.41 2.72
CA LEU A 10 -5.48 4.25 2.03
C LEU A 10 -6.12 5.42 1.28
N ILE A 11 -7.44 5.41 1.07
CA ILE A 11 -8.14 6.54 0.43
C ILE A 11 -8.00 7.77 1.34
N PRO A 12 -7.63 8.92 0.76
CA PRO A 12 -7.44 10.11 1.57
C PRO A 12 -8.79 10.72 1.96
N ARG A 13 -8.87 11.27 3.17
CA ARG A 13 -10.12 11.87 3.68
C ARG A 13 -10.34 13.25 3.06
N LEU A 14 -11.61 13.60 2.83
CA LEU A 14 -12.06 14.89 2.29
C LEU A 14 -12.23 15.97 3.38
N GLU A 15 -12.04 15.64 4.65
CA GLU A 15 -12.26 16.60 5.73
C GLU A 15 -11.19 17.71 5.78
N PRO A 16 -11.58 18.98 6.01
CA PRO A 16 -10.66 20.08 6.19
C PRO A 16 -10.08 20.02 7.61
N SER A 17 -9.06 19.21 7.84
CA SER A 17 -8.46 19.09 9.17
C SER A 17 -6.96 19.40 9.16
N ARG A 18 -6.70 20.60 9.71
CA ARG A 18 -5.63 20.95 10.67
C ARG A 18 -4.47 19.97 10.70
N ALA A 19 -3.33 20.45 10.23
CA ALA A 19 -2.02 19.82 10.32
C ALA A 19 -1.83 19.03 11.63
N GLU A 20 -2.03 17.72 11.57
CA GLU A 20 -1.64 16.82 12.64
C GLU A 20 -0.14 16.59 12.49
N ARG A 21 0.57 17.06 13.52
CA ARG A 21 2.02 16.98 13.69
C ARG A 21 2.49 15.57 13.37
N GLU A 22 3.48 15.53 12.48
CA GLU A 22 4.17 14.34 12.03
C GLU A 22 4.72 13.58 13.24
N ASP A 23 4.00 12.53 13.64
CA ASP A 23 4.53 11.53 14.54
C ASP A 23 5.42 10.59 13.71
N LEU A 24 6.71 10.63 14.02
CA LEU A 24 7.76 9.82 13.44
C LEU A 24 7.47 8.34 13.69
N VAL A 25 6.83 7.67 12.71
CA VAL A 25 6.74 6.22 12.72
C VAL A 25 8.05 5.64 12.15
N ASP A 26 8.83 5.09 13.07
CA ASP A 26 10.09 4.39 12.87
C ASP A 26 9.98 3.30 11.77
N VAL A 27 10.83 3.43 10.74
CA VAL A 27 10.84 2.62 9.52
C VAL A 27 11.55 1.27 9.70
N ARG A 28 11.97 0.87 10.90
CA ARG A 28 13.03 -0.12 11.03
C ARG A 28 12.70 -1.32 11.89
N THR A 29 11.57 -1.98 11.60
CA THR A 29 11.45 -3.41 11.91
C THR A 29 10.92 -4.17 10.70
N MET A 30 11.80 -4.33 9.72
CA MET A 30 11.65 -5.28 8.61
C MET A 30 11.56 -6.70 9.17
N ARG A 31 10.34 -7.20 9.40
CA ARG A 31 10.13 -8.64 9.52
C ARG A 31 10.21 -9.22 8.11
N ALA A 32 11.43 -9.63 7.75
CA ALA A 32 11.73 -10.38 6.53
C ALA A 32 10.74 -11.56 6.38
N GLY A 33 10.00 -11.56 5.28
CA GLY A 33 8.96 -12.57 5.03
C GLY A 33 8.27 -12.39 3.67
N VAL A 34 8.23 -11.17 3.15
CA VAL A 34 7.87 -10.86 1.76
C VAL A 34 9.13 -10.55 0.96
N SER A 35 9.25 -11.09 -0.26
CA SER A 35 10.40 -10.79 -1.12
C SER A 35 10.35 -9.34 -1.61
N GLY A 36 11.52 -8.71 -1.80
CA GLY A 36 11.60 -7.33 -2.29
C GLY A 36 10.90 -7.12 -3.63
N GLN A 37 10.96 -8.12 -4.53
CA GLN A 37 10.24 -8.10 -5.81
C GLN A 37 8.71 -8.03 -5.64
N ILE A 38 8.15 -8.80 -4.69
CA ILE A 38 6.70 -8.74 -4.40
C ILE A 38 6.33 -7.40 -3.78
N VAL A 39 7.13 -6.89 -2.85
CA VAL A 39 6.92 -5.57 -2.25
C VAL A 39 6.85 -4.51 -3.34
N GLU A 40 7.77 -4.54 -4.30
CA GLU A 40 7.84 -3.58 -5.38
C GLU A 40 6.64 -3.67 -6.34
N LEU A 41 6.25 -4.88 -6.79
CA LEU A 41 5.07 -5.07 -7.64
C LEU A 41 3.80 -4.52 -6.99
N CYS A 42 3.62 -4.81 -5.71
CA CYS A 42 2.48 -4.30 -4.95
C CYS A 42 2.54 -2.79 -4.76
N ARG A 43 3.73 -2.23 -4.51
CA ARG A 43 3.96 -0.77 -4.40
C ARG A 43 3.54 -0.06 -5.68
N THR A 44 3.96 -0.55 -6.85
CA THR A 44 3.61 0.01 -8.16
C THR A 44 2.11 -0.08 -8.41
N SER A 45 1.48 -1.20 -8.07
CA SER A 45 0.03 -1.40 -8.22
C SER A 45 -0.78 -0.43 -7.35
N ILE A 46 -0.35 -0.24 -6.09
CA ILE A 46 -0.94 0.73 -5.17
C ILE A 46 -0.75 2.16 -5.70
N ALA A 47 0.45 2.50 -6.19
CA ALA A 47 0.72 3.81 -6.76
C ALA A 47 -0.20 4.11 -7.94
N ALA A 48 -0.35 3.18 -8.88
CA ALA A 48 -1.25 3.32 -10.02
C ALA A 48 -2.70 3.57 -9.58
N ALA A 49 -3.19 2.83 -8.58
CA ALA A 49 -4.54 3.03 -8.04
C ALA A 49 -4.69 4.33 -7.24
N ALA A 50 -3.61 4.83 -6.63
CA ALA A 50 -3.61 6.00 -5.76
C ALA A 50 -3.44 7.34 -6.51
N VAL A 51 -2.89 7.32 -7.73
CA VAL A 51 -2.67 8.53 -8.56
C VAL A 51 -3.97 9.32 -8.75
N ARG A 52 -5.10 8.64 -9.00
CA ARG A 52 -6.42 9.26 -9.16
C ARG A 52 -6.89 10.07 -7.93
N TYR A 53 -6.30 9.84 -6.76
CA TYR A 53 -6.59 10.55 -5.51
C TYR A 53 -5.53 11.62 -5.16
N GLY A 54 -4.56 11.86 -6.06
CA GLY A 54 -3.49 12.84 -5.88
C GLY A 54 -2.29 12.33 -5.07
N ALA A 55 -1.99 11.03 -5.13
CA ALA A 55 -0.81 10.48 -4.47
C ALA A 55 0.49 11.02 -5.10
N ILE A 56 1.41 11.47 -4.25
CA ILE A 56 2.74 11.99 -4.65
C ILE A 56 3.89 11.11 -4.15
N ARG A 57 3.65 10.23 -3.18
CA ARG A 57 4.62 9.25 -2.69
C ARG A 57 3.91 8.01 -2.17
N VAL A 58 4.46 6.83 -2.48
CA VAL A 58 4.03 5.55 -1.93
C VAL A 58 5.26 4.80 -1.43
N ASP A 59 5.25 4.47 -0.15
CA ASP A 59 6.24 3.62 0.51
C ASP A 59 5.55 2.30 0.90
N ALA A 60 6.21 1.17 0.66
CA ALA A 60 5.71 -0.15 1.01
C ALA A 60 6.83 -1.01 1.61
N ALA A 61 6.50 -1.80 2.62
CA ALA A 61 7.43 -2.73 3.27
C ALA A 61 6.73 -4.05 3.61
N GLY A 62 7.48 -5.15 3.60
CA GLY A 62 6.97 -6.44 4.08
C GLY A 62 6.56 -6.38 5.55
N ALA A 63 5.33 -6.80 5.86
CA ALA A 63 4.77 -6.77 7.21
C ALA A 63 4.51 -8.17 7.78
N GLY A 64 5.17 -9.21 7.26
CA GLY A 64 5.01 -10.58 7.73
C GLY A 64 5.37 -11.63 6.69
N ARG A 65 4.98 -12.88 6.95
CA ARG A 65 5.19 -14.00 6.02
C ARG A 65 4.13 -13.99 4.92
N THR A 66 4.55 -14.40 3.74
CA THR A 66 3.63 -14.69 2.63
C THR A 66 2.88 -16.01 2.88
N SER A 67 1.64 -16.07 2.43
CA SER A 67 0.81 -17.28 2.48
C SER A 67 0.40 -17.70 1.08
N ARG A 68 0.48 -18.99 0.75
CA ARG A 68 -0.09 -19.51 -0.50
C ARG A 68 -1.61 -19.60 -0.37
N LEU A 69 -2.30 -19.23 -1.43
CA LEU A 69 -3.75 -19.34 -1.54
C LEU A 69 -4.11 -20.68 -2.18
N ALA A 70 -5.29 -21.21 -1.85
CA ALA A 70 -5.74 -22.52 -2.35
C ALA A 70 -5.79 -22.60 -3.88
N HIS A 71 -6.00 -21.47 -4.56
CA HIS A 71 -6.03 -21.34 -6.02
C HIS A 71 -4.63 -21.14 -6.64
N GLY A 72 -3.54 -21.42 -5.92
CA GLY A 72 -2.16 -21.31 -6.43
C GLY A 72 -1.58 -19.89 -6.47
N GLY A 73 -2.29 -18.90 -5.93
CA GLY A 73 -1.78 -17.53 -5.78
C GLY A 73 -1.01 -17.31 -4.47
N LEU A 74 -0.56 -16.09 -4.26
CA LEU A 74 0.17 -15.69 -3.07
C LEU A 74 -0.50 -14.49 -2.40
N MET A 75 -0.58 -14.50 -1.08
CA MET A 75 -0.97 -13.35 -0.28
C MET A 75 0.25 -12.81 0.47
N ALA A 76 0.58 -11.55 0.24
CA ALA A 76 1.71 -10.86 0.84
C ALA A 76 1.23 -9.72 1.74
N PRO A 77 1.43 -9.79 3.06
CA PRO A 77 1.09 -8.70 3.97
C PRO A 77 2.15 -7.59 3.89
N LEU A 78 1.72 -6.38 3.61
CA LEU A 78 2.55 -5.19 3.46
C LEU A 78 2.11 -4.08 4.43
N GLN A 79 3.07 -3.33 4.94
CA GLN A 79 2.83 -2.03 5.56
C GLN A 79 3.00 -0.98 4.47
N VAL A 80 1.99 -0.14 4.29
CA VAL A 80 1.96 0.86 3.21
C VAL A 80 1.77 2.24 3.80
N ARG A 81 2.48 3.22 3.25
CA ARG A 81 2.34 4.63 3.57
C ARG A 81 2.20 5.41 2.25
N VAL A 82 1.11 6.16 2.13
CA VAL A 82 0.83 7.00 0.96
C VAL A 82 0.77 8.46 1.39
N VAL A 83 1.47 9.32 0.66
CA VAL A 83 1.42 10.77 0.83
C VAL A 83 0.62 11.35 -0.32
N TYR A 84 -0.40 12.13 0.02
CA TYR A 84 -1.26 12.81 -0.94
C TYR A 84 -1.01 14.32 -0.93
N ALA A 85 -0.99 14.91 -2.12
CA ALA A 85 -1.03 16.36 -2.26
C ALA A 85 -2.44 16.88 -1.89
N ARG A 86 -2.47 17.98 -1.14
CA ARG A 86 -3.67 18.78 -0.86
C ARG A 86 -3.35 20.25 -1.13
N ALA A 87 -4.38 21.05 -1.40
CA ALA A 87 -4.22 22.45 -1.82
C ALA A 87 -3.26 23.25 -0.93
N ASN A 88 -3.27 23.01 0.39
CA ASN A 88 -2.42 23.72 1.36
C ASN A 88 -1.64 22.78 2.31
N ALA A 89 -1.61 21.47 2.04
CA ALA A 89 -1.03 20.50 2.97
C ALA A 89 -0.60 19.18 2.29
N ARG A 90 0.08 18.32 3.05
CA ARG A 90 0.28 16.90 2.69
C ARG A 90 -0.54 16.04 3.65
N GLN A 91 -1.27 15.08 3.10
CA GLN A 91 -2.00 14.11 3.92
C GLN A 91 -1.30 12.75 3.83
N VAL A 92 -0.88 12.22 4.97
CA VAL A 92 -0.26 10.90 5.06
C VAL A 92 -1.30 9.89 5.48
N ARG A 93 -1.39 8.77 4.76
CA ARG A 93 -2.23 7.62 5.09
C ARG A 93 -1.37 6.39 5.20
N GLN A 94 -1.42 5.72 6.34
CA GLN A 94 -0.68 4.49 6.57
C GLN A 94 -1.63 3.36 6.96
N SER A 95 -1.42 2.19 6.38
CA SER A 95 -2.23 1.01 6.67
C SER A 95 -1.50 -0.27 6.31
N ARG A 96 -1.91 -1.37 6.94
CA ARG A 96 -1.47 -2.70 6.57
C ARG A 96 -2.41 -3.23 5.49
N VAL A 97 -1.84 -3.69 4.38
CA VAL A 97 -2.55 -4.16 3.19
C VAL A 97 -2.12 -5.59 2.89
N ALA A 98 -3.05 -6.47 2.56
CA ALA A 98 -2.79 -7.76 1.96
C ALA A 98 -2.80 -7.63 0.43
N CYS A 99 -1.62 -7.78 -0.17
CA CYS A 99 -1.47 -7.82 -1.61
C CYS A 99 -1.62 -9.26 -2.10
N GLN A 100 -2.60 -9.51 -2.97
CA GLN A 100 -2.86 -10.81 -3.55
C GLN A 100 -2.29 -10.87 -4.96
N LEU A 101 -1.48 -11.89 -5.21
CA LEU A 101 -0.91 -12.22 -6.50
C LEU A 101 -1.53 -13.53 -7.02
N ASP A 102 -1.71 -13.63 -8.32
CA ASP A 102 -2.05 -14.88 -8.99
C ASP A 102 -0.82 -15.80 -9.14
N SER A 103 -1.03 -16.97 -9.75
CA SER A 103 0.05 -17.93 -10.02
C SER A 103 1.07 -17.44 -11.05
N ALA A 104 0.75 -16.39 -11.82
CA ALA A 104 1.67 -15.74 -12.75
C ALA A 104 2.50 -14.63 -12.07
N GLY A 105 2.25 -14.34 -10.79
CA GLY A 105 2.91 -13.26 -10.05
C GLY A 105 2.35 -11.87 -10.34
N SER A 106 1.16 -11.78 -10.94
CA SER A 106 0.47 -10.50 -11.17
C SER A 106 -0.40 -10.15 -9.98
N VAL A 107 -0.42 -8.87 -9.60
CA VAL A 107 -1.29 -8.39 -8.51
C VAL A 107 -2.74 -8.38 -9.00
N VAL A 108 -3.61 -9.11 -8.32
CA VAL A 108 -5.03 -9.25 -8.68
C VAL A 108 -5.99 -8.68 -7.64
N ALA A 109 -5.53 -8.48 -6.40
CA ALA A 109 -6.31 -7.76 -5.40
C ALA A 109 -5.42 -7.07 -4.34
N LEU A 110 -5.95 -6.00 -3.77
CA LEU A 110 -5.40 -5.29 -2.61
C LEU A 110 -6.51 -5.24 -1.55
N ARG A 111 -6.23 -5.71 -0.33
CA ARG A 111 -7.20 -5.76 0.77
C ARG A 111 -6.67 -5.11 2.04
#